data_AF-Q7RQZ1-F1
#
_entry.id   AF-Q7RQZ1-F1
#
_cell.length_a   1.000
_cell.length_b   1.000
_cell.length_c   1.000
_cell.angle_alpha   90.00
_cell.angle_beta   90.00
_cell.angle_gamma   90.00
#
_symmetry.space_group_name_H-M   'P 1'
#
loop_
_entity.id
_entity.type
_entity.pdbx_description
1 polymer ?
#
loop_
_entity_poly.entity_id
_entity_poly.type
_entity_poly.pdbx_seq_one_letter_code
_entity_poly.pdbx_strand_id
1 'polypeptide(L)'
;MNTDEKFVTQNDNSSSNKENKSSPQKPHLRKAAGIVWKDSSLDEWPENDFRIFCGNLGNEVTTDILANAFRKYKSFNMAKVIREKRNNKTKGYGFVSLSDPQDMLDALKNMNNTFIGNRPVTIKRSRWKDREIDSKKNKDFDEFIKNPYAPTKKFRKFKKFVKRDNTG
;
A
#
# COMPACT_ATOMS: atom_id res chain seq x y z
N MET A 1 56.94 -15.82 -30.99
CA MET A 1 57.34 -15.73 -29.58
C MET A 1 56.27 -14.93 -28.85
N ASN A 2 55.80 -15.49 -27.73
CA ASN A 2 54.92 -14.94 -26.68
C ASN A 2 53.42 -14.88 -27.05
N THR A 3 52.54 -15.77 -26.55
CA THR A 3 51.94 -15.87 -25.17
C THR A 3 51.08 -14.63 -24.87
N ASP A 4 49.81 -14.68 -24.45
CA ASP A 4 49.15 -15.40 -23.35
C ASP A 4 47.63 -15.34 -23.59
N GLU A 5 46.90 -16.46 -23.52
CA GLU A 5 46.08 -16.94 -22.39
C GLU A 5 44.57 -16.74 -22.60
N LYS A 6 43.87 -17.83 -22.29
CA LYS A 6 42.43 -18.01 -22.38
C LYS A 6 41.77 -17.48 -21.11
N PHE A 7 40.59 -16.87 -21.23
CA PHE A 7 39.55 -17.02 -20.22
C PHE A 7 38.19 -17.30 -20.88
N VAL A 8 37.66 -18.49 -20.57
CA VAL A 8 36.26 -18.89 -20.72
C VAL A 8 35.52 -18.41 -19.48
N THR A 9 34.35 -17.78 -19.64
CA THR A 9 33.16 -18.08 -18.82
C THR A 9 31.90 -17.78 -19.64
N GLN A 10 30.97 -18.73 -19.59
CA GLN A 10 29.67 -18.76 -20.24
C GLN A 10 28.64 -17.83 -19.55
N ASN A 11 27.61 -17.48 -20.32
CA ASN A 11 26.20 -17.36 -19.94
C ASN A 11 25.77 -16.36 -18.84
N ASP A 12 24.85 -15.45 -19.18
CA ASP A 12 23.42 -15.66 -18.87
C ASP A 12 22.53 -14.45 -19.23
N ASN A 13 21.37 -14.77 -19.79
CA ASN A 13 20.11 -14.04 -19.68
C ASN A 13 20.04 -12.61 -20.25
N SER A 14 19.91 -12.54 -21.57
CA SER A 14 19.17 -11.47 -22.25
C SER A 14 17.73 -11.45 -21.74
N SER A 15 17.49 -10.69 -20.67
CA SER A 15 16.16 -10.43 -20.14
C SER A 15 15.31 -9.78 -21.22
N SER A 16 14.29 -10.51 -21.67
CA SER A 16 13.25 -10.04 -22.56
C SER A 16 12.62 -8.77 -22.00
N ASN A 17 12.93 -7.62 -22.62
CA ASN A 17 12.23 -6.37 -22.41
C ASN A 17 10.82 -6.52 -23.00
N LYS A 18 9.87 -7.02 -22.20
CA LYS A 18 8.45 -6.99 -22.54
C LYS A 18 7.94 -5.59 -22.28
N GLU A 19 7.90 -4.79 -23.34
CA GLU A 19 7.15 -3.55 -23.44
C GLU A 19 5.67 -3.83 -23.14
N ASN A 20 5.24 -3.58 -21.90
CA ASN A 20 3.83 -3.56 -21.56
C ASN A 20 3.24 -2.22 -22.02
N LYS A 21 2.44 -2.26 -23.09
CA LYS A 21 1.56 -1.17 -23.53
C LYS A 21 0.61 -0.80 -22.39
N SER A 22 0.93 0.23 -21.61
CA SER A 22 0.05 0.76 -20.58
C SER A 22 -1.01 1.67 -21.21
N SER A 23 -2.29 1.33 -21.02
CA SER A 23 -3.42 2.24 -21.21
C SER A 23 -3.16 3.61 -20.55
N PRO A 24 -3.74 4.71 -21.06
CA PRO A 24 -3.54 6.03 -20.46
C PRO A 24 -4.07 6.02 -19.02
N GLN A 25 -3.13 5.98 -18.07
CA GLN A 25 -3.46 5.90 -16.67
C GLN A 25 -4.07 7.21 -16.18
N LYS A 26 -5.22 7.12 -15.51
CA LYS A 26 -5.89 8.30 -14.94
C LYS A 26 -4.94 8.95 -13.93
N PRO A 27 -4.69 10.27 -14.02
CA PRO A 27 -3.74 10.92 -13.12
C PRO A 27 -4.25 10.78 -11.68
N HIS A 28 -3.38 10.33 -10.77
CA HIS A 28 -3.74 10.33 -9.35
C HIS A 28 -3.72 11.76 -8.80
N LEU A 29 -4.89 12.40 -8.84
CA LEU A 29 -5.09 13.75 -8.35
C LEU A 29 -5.47 13.71 -6.86
N ARG A 30 -5.00 14.71 -6.11
CA ARG A 30 -5.39 14.97 -4.72
C ARG A 30 -5.98 16.36 -4.61
N LYS A 31 -6.98 16.54 -3.74
CA LYS A 31 -7.61 17.83 -3.45
C LYS A 31 -7.47 18.15 -1.96
N ALA A 32 -6.95 19.33 -1.63
CA ALA A 32 -7.01 19.89 -0.28
C ALA A 32 -7.18 21.41 -0.36
N ALA A 33 -8.03 21.98 0.51
CA ALA A 33 -8.32 23.42 0.56
C ALA A 33 -8.67 24.04 -0.82
N GLY A 34 -9.38 23.29 -1.68
CA GLY A 34 -9.75 23.72 -3.04
C GLY A 34 -8.65 23.57 -4.10
N ILE A 35 -7.40 23.31 -3.71
CA ILE A 35 -6.27 23.13 -4.62
C ILE A 35 -6.17 21.65 -5.01
N VAL A 36 -6.01 21.40 -6.31
CA VAL A 36 -5.81 20.05 -6.87
C VAL A 36 -4.38 19.91 -7.37
N TRP A 37 -3.69 18.83 -6.98
CA TRP A 37 -2.35 18.52 -7.48
C TRP A 37 -2.23 17.06 -7.90
N LYS A 38 -1.36 16.80 -8.88
CA LYS A 38 -0.97 15.44 -9.27
C LYS A 38 0.02 14.89 -8.23
N ASP A 39 -0.27 13.72 -7.68
CA ASP A 39 0.67 12.99 -6.82
C ASP A 39 1.33 11.85 -7.58
N SER A 40 2.49 12.12 -8.19
CA SER A 40 3.27 11.13 -8.92
C SER A 40 3.74 9.96 -8.05
N SER A 41 3.75 10.08 -6.71
CA SER A 41 4.19 9.00 -5.82
C SER A 41 3.21 7.81 -5.77
N LEU A 42 2.01 7.98 -6.35
CA LEU A 42 1.01 6.93 -6.46
C LEU A 42 1.03 6.21 -7.80
N ASP A 43 1.64 6.80 -8.83
CA ASP A 43 1.83 6.21 -10.16
C ASP A 43 2.84 5.05 -10.13
N GLU A 44 3.76 5.02 -9.16
CA GLU A 44 4.76 3.94 -9.00
C GLU A 44 4.16 2.61 -8.51
N TRP A 45 2.92 2.62 -8.02
CA TRP A 45 2.31 1.44 -7.42
C TRP A 45 1.44 0.69 -8.43
N PRO A 46 1.35 -0.65 -8.35
CA PRO A 46 0.49 -1.42 -9.22
C PRO A 46 -0.98 -1.03 -9.07
N GLU A 47 -1.69 -1.02 -10.20
CA GLU A 47 -3.13 -0.78 -10.25
C GLU A 47 -3.90 -1.93 -9.60
N ASN A 48 -5.07 -1.61 -9.04
CA ASN A 48 -6.00 -2.56 -8.41
C ASN A 48 -5.42 -3.38 -7.25
N ASP A 49 -4.39 -2.88 -6.59
CA ASP A 49 -3.74 -3.57 -5.49
C ASP A 49 -4.48 -3.50 -4.14
N PHE A 50 -4.00 -4.28 -3.17
CA PHE A 50 -4.42 -4.26 -1.78
C PHE A 50 -3.26 -3.78 -0.93
N ARG A 51 -3.21 -2.45 -0.71
CA ARG A 51 -2.16 -1.88 0.14
C ARG A 51 -2.43 -2.10 1.62
N ILE A 52 -1.39 -2.50 2.31
CA ILE A 52 -1.28 -2.65 3.75
C ILE A 52 -0.42 -1.51 4.28
N PHE A 53 -0.86 -0.88 5.37
CA PHE A 53 -0.07 0.06 6.15
C PHE A 53 0.74 -0.71 7.19
N CYS A 54 2.06 -0.50 7.18
CA CYS A 54 2.98 -1.05 8.17
C CYS A 54 3.54 0.11 8.99
N GLY A 55 3.18 0.20 10.27
CA GLY A 55 3.63 1.24 11.20
C GLY A 55 4.57 0.69 12.28
N ASN A 56 5.13 1.59 13.07
CA ASN A 56 6.11 1.27 14.12
C ASN A 56 7.37 0.55 13.59
N LEU A 57 7.78 0.88 12.36
CA LEU A 57 9.02 0.36 11.78
C LEU A 57 10.24 1.02 12.43
N GLY A 58 11.27 0.23 12.73
CA GLY A 58 12.56 0.73 13.19
C GLY A 58 13.32 1.50 12.12
N ASN A 59 14.37 2.22 12.54
CA ASN A 59 15.22 3.01 11.64
C ASN A 59 16.10 2.14 10.75
N GLU A 60 16.40 0.94 11.23
CA GLU A 60 17.10 -0.12 10.54
C GLU A 60 16.28 -0.74 9.40
N VAL A 61 14.95 -0.59 9.42
CA VAL A 61 14.07 -1.24 8.43
C VAL A 61 14.12 -0.49 7.11
N THR A 62 14.73 -1.12 6.11
CA THR A 62 14.75 -0.69 4.71
C THR A 62 13.56 -1.25 3.94
N THR A 63 13.35 -0.74 2.72
CA THR A 63 12.36 -1.28 1.80
C THR A 63 12.60 -2.76 1.53
N ASP A 64 13.86 -3.19 1.41
CA ASP A 64 14.23 -4.58 1.14
C ASP A 64 13.92 -5.51 2.31
N ILE A 65 14.22 -5.07 3.54
CA ILE A 65 13.90 -5.83 4.77
C ILE A 65 12.38 -6.01 4.89
N LEU A 66 11.63 -4.92 4.65
CA LEU A 66 10.17 -4.98 4.66
C LEU A 66 9.65 -5.88 3.54
N ALA A 67 10.19 -5.78 2.32
CA ALA A 67 9.81 -6.64 1.20
C ALA A 67 10.05 -8.11 1.55
N ASN A 68 11.21 -8.45 2.09
CA ASN A 68 11.58 -9.82 2.42
C ASN A 68 10.63 -10.45 3.46
N ALA A 69 10.18 -9.66 4.45
CA ALA A 69 9.21 -10.12 5.44
C ALA A 69 7.84 -10.48 4.83
N PHE A 70 7.46 -9.85 3.71
CA PHE A 70 6.19 -10.06 3.03
C PHE A 70 6.29 -10.98 1.80
N ARG A 71 7.50 -11.36 1.36
CA ARG A 71 7.73 -12.32 0.27
C ARG A 71 7.18 -13.72 0.54
N LYS A 72 6.80 -14.04 1.78
CA LYS A 72 6.09 -15.29 2.11
C LYS A 72 4.71 -15.38 1.45
N TYR A 73 4.12 -14.25 1.07
CA TYR A 73 2.86 -14.19 0.34
C TYR A 73 3.11 -14.26 -1.16
N LYS A 74 2.40 -15.16 -1.85
CA LYS A 74 2.54 -15.33 -3.29
C LYS A 74 2.04 -14.10 -4.05
N SER A 75 1.06 -13.40 -3.49
CA SER A 75 0.51 -12.19 -4.08
C SER A 75 1.33 -10.93 -3.79
N PHE A 76 2.60 -11.04 -3.35
CA PHE A 76 3.42 -9.87 -3.07
C PHE A 76 3.82 -9.13 -4.35
N ASN A 77 3.52 -7.82 -4.43
CA ASN A 77 3.87 -6.99 -5.59
C ASN A 77 5.02 -6.04 -5.25
N MET A 78 4.81 -5.15 -4.27
CA MET A 78 5.74 -4.05 -3.99
C MET A 78 5.71 -3.69 -2.50
N ALA A 79 6.85 -3.26 -1.97
CA ALA A 79 6.95 -2.63 -0.66
C ALA A 79 7.68 -1.29 -0.78
N LYS A 80 7.37 -0.34 0.11
CA LYS A 80 8.07 0.94 0.19
C LYS A 80 8.05 1.47 1.61
N VAL A 81 9.22 1.75 2.17
CA VAL A 81 9.34 2.48 3.44
C VAL A 81 9.38 3.97 3.15
N ILE A 82 8.56 4.75 3.85
CA ILE A 82 8.51 6.20 3.63
C ILE A 82 9.60 6.88 4.44
N ARG A 83 10.45 7.61 3.73
CA ARG A 83 11.56 8.39 4.29
C ARG A 83 11.35 9.87 4.05
N GLU A 84 11.91 10.68 4.92
CA GLU A 84 11.93 12.13 4.76
C GLU A 84 12.96 12.55 3.71
N LYS A 85 12.55 13.40 2.76
CA LYS A 85 13.39 13.77 1.60
C LYS A 85 14.65 14.57 1.97
N ARG A 86 14.63 15.28 3.10
CA ARG A 86 15.73 16.18 3.51
C ARG A 86 16.89 15.43 4.16
N ASN A 87 16.60 14.46 5.02
CA ASN A 87 17.59 13.79 5.86
C ASN A 87 17.64 12.26 5.63
N ASN A 88 16.83 11.73 4.71
CA ASN A 88 16.67 10.30 4.42
C ASN A 88 16.32 9.42 5.63
N LYS A 89 15.88 10.03 6.75
CA LYS A 89 15.43 9.28 7.92
C LYS A 89 14.08 8.65 7.64
N THR A 90 13.86 7.45 8.16
CA THR A 90 12.55 6.79 8.07
C THR A 90 11.52 7.58 8.87
N LYS A 91 10.28 7.62 8.37
CA LYS A 91 9.13 8.12 9.14
C LYS A 91 8.53 7.06 10.07
N GLY A 92 9.14 5.88 10.13
CA GLY A 92 8.67 4.76 10.97
C GLY A 92 7.44 4.05 10.41
N TYR A 93 7.14 4.24 9.12
CA TYR A 93 6.05 3.53 8.45
C TYR A 93 6.36 3.27 6.98
N GLY A 94 5.66 2.30 6.43
CA GLY A 94 5.74 1.88 5.03
C GLY A 94 4.41 1.33 4.53
N PHE A 95 4.41 1.03 3.24
CA PHE A 95 3.28 0.41 2.56
C PHE A 95 3.75 -0.86 1.87
N VAL A 96 2.89 -1.87 1.87
CA VAL A 96 3.06 -3.12 1.13
C VAL A 96 1.85 -3.30 0.22
N SER A 97 2.08 -3.70 -1.00
CA SER A 97 1.08 -3.93 -2.04
C SER A 97 0.98 -5.42 -2.30
N LEU A 98 -0.24 -5.93 -2.22
CA LEU A 98 -0.59 -7.32 -2.52
C LEU A 98 -1.61 -7.38 -3.65
N SER A 99 -1.55 -8.40 -4.49
CA SER A 99 -2.55 -8.61 -5.55
C SER A 99 -3.83 -9.31 -5.06
N ASP A 100 -3.76 -10.15 -4.03
CA ASP A 100 -4.89 -10.96 -3.56
C ASP A 100 -5.47 -10.39 -2.25
N PRO A 101 -6.80 -10.18 -2.15
CA PRO A 101 -7.43 -9.80 -0.89
C PRO A 101 -7.27 -10.84 0.23
N GLN A 102 -7.18 -12.15 -0.08
CA GLN A 102 -7.04 -13.20 0.95
C GLN A 102 -5.68 -13.14 1.62
N ASP A 103 -4.60 -13.07 0.84
CA ASP A 103 -3.24 -12.87 1.35
C ASP A 103 -3.14 -11.58 2.18
N MET A 104 -3.86 -10.53 1.79
CA MET A 104 -3.96 -9.30 2.58
C MET A 104 -4.63 -9.52 3.94
N LEU A 105 -5.76 -10.23 3.99
CA LEU A 105 -6.44 -10.53 5.24
C LEU A 105 -5.60 -11.43 6.16
N ASP A 106 -4.87 -12.38 5.58
CA ASP A 106 -3.94 -13.23 6.32
C ASP A 106 -2.79 -12.40 6.90
N ALA A 107 -2.17 -11.53 6.09
CA ALA A 107 -1.14 -10.61 6.52
C ALA A 107 -1.62 -9.69 7.66
N LEU A 108 -2.84 -9.16 7.58
CA LEU A 108 -3.42 -8.35 8.65
C LEU A 108 -3.52 -9.10 10.00
N LYS A 109 -3.75 -10.41 9.97
CA LYS A 109 -3.89 -11.23 11.18
C LYS A 109 -2.53 -11.72 11.70
N ASN A 110 -1.72 -12.26 10.80
CA ASN A 110 -0.51 -13.00 11.15
C ASN A 110 0.74 -12.11 11.25
N MET A 111 0.79 -10.98 10.53
CA MET A 111 1.93 -10.06 10.60
C MET A 111 1.74 -8.94 11.60
N ASN A 112 0.56 -8.81 12.21
CA ASN A 112 0.35 -7.77 13.20
C ASN A 112 1.10 -8.10 14.50
N ASN A 113 1.90 -7.13 14.98
CA ASN A 113 2.80 -7.25 16.14
C ASN A 113 3.95 -8.26 15.96
N THR A 114 4.27 -8.68 14.73
CA THR A 114 5.49 -9.47 14.49
C THR A 114 6.73 -8.58 14.52
N PHE A 115 7.86 -9.13 14.93
CA PHE A 115 9.11 -8.37 14.95
C PHE A 115 9.71 -8.29 13.56
N ILE A 116 9.94 -7.07 13.08
CA ILE A 116 10.71 -6.78 11.85
C ILE A 116 11.84 -5.84 12.26
N GLY A 117 13.08 -6.34 12.21
CA GLY A 117 14.21 -5.67 12.85
C GLY A 117 14.09 -5.77 14.37
N ASN A 118 14.20 -4.62 15.06
CA ASN A 118 14.22 -4.57 16.53
C ASN A 118 12.88 -4.13 17.13
N ARG A 119 11.82 -3.96 16.32
CA ARG A 119 10.52 -3.46 16.76
C ARG A 119 9.35 -4.33 16.27
N PRO A 120 8.26 -4.45 17.06
CA PRO A 120 7.04 -5.10 16.61
C PRO A 120 6.28 -4.19 15.63
N VAL A 121 5.98 -4.68 14.43
CA VAL A 121 5.29 -3.92 13.39
C VAL A 121 3.79 -3.86 13.67
N THR A 122 3.18 -2.69 13.48
CA THR A 122 1.71 -2.54 13.51
C THR A 122 1.15 -2.62 12.11
N ILE A 123 0.24 -3.55 11.86
CA ILE A 123 -0.32 -3.79 10.53
C ILE A 123 -1.78 -3.32 10.48
N LYS A 124 -2.12 -2.51 9.46
CA LYS A 124 -3.49 -1.99 9.25
C LYS A 124 -3.85 -1.96 7.78
N ARG A 125 -5.14 -1.98 7.47
CA ARG A 125 -5.63 -1.75 6.11
C ARG A 125 -5.29 -0.32 5.66
N SER A 126 -4.66 -0.16 4.50
CA SER A 126 -4.30 1.17 4.01
C SER A 126 -5.52 1.97 3.56
N ARG A 127 -5.47 3.28 3.75
CA ARG A 127 -6.50 4.25 3.36
C ARG A 127 -6.20 4.89 2.01
N TRP A 128 -5.37 4.27 1.17
CA TRP A 128 -4.94 4.85 -0.10
C TRP A 128 -6.10 5.10 -1.07
N LYS A 129 -7.10 4.21 -1.14
CA LYS A 129 -8.32 4.40 -1.95
C LYS A 129 -9.18 5.57 -1.45
N ASP A 130 -9.12 5.90 -0.17
CA ASP A 130 -9.84 7.05 0.40
C ASP A 130 -9.18 8.39 0.03
N ARG A 131 -7.93 8.37 -0.48
CA ARG A 131 -7.16 9.56 -0.84
C ARG A 131 -7.33 9.99 -2.30
N GLU A 132 -7.93 9.13 -3.12
CA GLU A 132 -8.25 9.43 -4.51
C GLU A 132 -9.42 10.41 -4.61
N ILE A 133 -9.36 11.38 -5.53
CA ILE A 133 -10.45 12.36 -5.74
C ILE A 133 -11.79 11.68 -6.02
N ASP A 134 -11.78 10.51 -6.67
CA ASP A 134 -12.99 9.73 -6.98
C ASP A 134 -13.52 8.88 -5.81
N SER A 135 -12.87 8.94 -4.64
CA SER A 135 -13.31 8.18 -3.48
C SER A 135 -14.75 8.54 -3.11
N LYS A 136 -15.53 7.55 -2.64
CA LYS A 136 -16.92 7.78 -2.20
C LYS A 136 -17.02 8.96 -1.24
N LYS A 137 -16.07 9.10 -0.31
CA LYS A 137 -16.01 10.22 0.65
C LYS A 137 -15.90 11.59 -0.03
N ASN A 138 -15.07 11.70 -1.07
CA ASN A 138 -14.91 12.96 -1.80
C ASN A 138 -16.15 13.27 -2.65
N LYS A 139 -16.80 12.26 -3.23
CA LYS A 139 -18.08 12.41 -3.95
C LYS A 139 -19.21 12.84 -3.02
N ASP A 140 -19.33 12.17 -1.87
CA ASP A 140 -20.31 12.49 -0.83
C ASP A 140 -20.09 13.93 -0.29
N PHE A 141 -18.83 14.35 -0.14
CA PHE A 141 -18.49 15.72 0.28
C PHE A 141 -18.81 16.76 -0.80
N ASP A 142 -18.48 16.50 -2.07
CA ASP A 142 -18.80 17.39 -3.18
C ASP A 142 -20.31 17.52 -3.39
N GLU A 143 -21.06 16.44 -3.19
CA GLU A 143 -22.53 16.43 -3.20
C GLU A 143 -23.11 17.28 -2.05
N PHE A 144 -22.55 17.18 -0.84
CA PHE A 144 -22.94 18.02 0.29
C PHE A 144 -22.67 19.52 0.05
N ILE A 145 -21.52 19.88 -0.53
CA ILE A 145 -21.22 21.28 -0.87
C ILE A 145 -22.16 21.82 -1.96
N LYS A 146 -22.51 21.00 -2.95
CA LYS A 146 -23.46 21.37 -4.01
C LYS A 146 -24.90 21.51 -3.50
N ASN A 147 -25.28 20.74 -2.48
CA ASN A 147 -26.61 20.83 -1.88
C ASN A 147 -26.54 20.73 -0.34
N PRO A 148 -26.23 21.85 0.35
CA PRO A 148 -26.02 21.86 1.80
C PRO A 148 -27.30 21.61 2.61
N TYR A 149 -28.47 21.67 1.97
CA TYR A 149 -29.78 21.41 2.57
C TYR A 149 -30.31 20.00 2.29
N ALA A 150 -29.56 19.16 1.56
CA ALA A 150 -29.95 17.78 1.35
C ALA A 150 -30.03 17.03 2.70
N PRO A 151 -31.10 16.24 2.94
CA PRO A 151 -31.22 15.49 4.18
C PRO A 151 -30.05 14.50 4.26
N THR A 152 -29.19 14.68 5.28
CA THR A 152 -28.05 13.78 5.51
C THR A 152 -28.55 12.34 5.58
N LYS A 153 -27.99 11.45 4.74
CA LYS A 153 -28.28 10.01 4.80
C LYS A 153 -27.91 9.54 6.20
N LYS A 154 -28.92 9.38 7.08
CA LYS A 154 -28.75 8.87 8.45
C LYS A 154 -27.97 7.57 8.37
N PHE A 155 -26.72 7.58 8.82
CA PHE A 155 -25.97 6.36 9.09
C PHE A 155 -26.82 5.53 10.07
N ARG A 156 -27.42 4.44 9.58
CA ARG A 156 -28.17 3.50 10.42
C ARG A 156 -27.20 3.00 11.50
N LYS A 157 -27.35 3.49 12.73
CA LYS A 157 -26.71 2.91 13.92
C LYS A 157 -27.07 1.43 13.93
N PHE A 158 -26.09 0.55 13.74
CA PHE A 158 -26.24 -0.87 13.96
C PHE A 158 -26.68 -1.08 15.41
N LYS A 159 -27.93 -1.54 15.60
CA LYS A 159 -28.46 -1.89 16.91
C LYS A 159 -27.77 -3.18 17.34
N LYS A 160 -26.96 -3.11 18.41
CA LYS A 160 -26.26 -4.25 19.01
C LYS A 160 -27.32 -5.19 19.60
N PHE A 161 -27.58 -6.32 18.95
CA PHE A 161 -28.48 -7.36 19.46
C PHE A 161 -27.70 -8.20 20.47
N VAL A 162 -27.95 -8.00 21.77
CA VAL A 162 -27.48 -8.91 22.82
C VAL A 162 -28.58 -9.95 23.01
N LYS A 163 -28.35 -11.19 22.57
CA LYS A 163 -29.12 -12.34 23.03
C LYS A 163 -28.73 -12.61 24.49
N ARG A 164 -29.69 -12.51 25.40
CA ARG A 164 -29.61 -13.19 26.70
C ARG A 164 -30.32 -14.52 26.49
N ASP A 165 -29.56 -15.59 26.52
CA ASP A 165 -30.12 -16.93 26.62
C ASP A 165 -30.41 -17.15 28.11
N ASN A 166 -31.69 -17.39 28.43
CA ASN A 166 -32.18 -17.68 29.77
C ASN A 166 -32.56 -19.17 29.75
N THR A 167 -31.77 -20.00 30.41
CA THR A 167 -32.10 -21.42 30.65
C THR A 167 -32.00 -21.62 32.16
N GLY A 168 -33.15 -22.03 32.72
CA GLY A 168 -33.38 -22.27 34.14
C GLY A 168 -32.73 -23.52 34.68
#